data_AF-A0A925C5K3-F1
#
_entry.id   AF-A0A925C5K3-F1
#
_cell.length_a   1.000
_cell.length_b   1.000
_cell.length_c   1.000
_cell.angle_alpha   90.00
_cell.angle_beta   90.00
_cell.angle_gamma   90.00
#
_symmetry.space_group_name_H-M   'P 1'
#
loop_
_entity.id
_entity.type
_entity.pdbx_description
1 polymer ?
#
loop_
_entity_poly.entity_id
_entity_poly.type
_entity_poly.pdbx_seq_one_letter_code
_entity_poly.pdbx_strand_id
1 'polypeptide(L)' 'GRRGLAPDLVEACAFAWLARAFVLRRPGNIATVTGAAGPRILGALYPAR' A
#
# COMPACT_ATOMS: atom_id res chain seq x y z
N GLY A 1 2.61 3.76 21.39
CA GLY A 1 3.27 4.85 20.63
C GLY A 1 2.22 5.85 20.18
N ARG A 2 2.54 7.15 20.24
CA ARG A 2 1.65 8.34 20.23
C ARG A 2 0.76 8.55 18.97
N ARG A 3 0.56 7.54 18.11
CA ARG A 3 -0.11 7.64 16.80
C ARG A 3 -1.19 6.58 16.53
N GLY A 4 -1.76 5.97 17.58
CA GLY A 4 -2.96 5.12 17.45
C GLY A 4 -2.76 3.70 16.89
N LEU A 5 -1.56 3.37 16.40
CA LEU A 5 -1.19 2.00 15.98
C LEU A 5 -0.04 1.46 16.85
N ALA A 6 -0.11 0.16 17.17
CA ALA A 6 1.01 -0.56 17.75
C ALA A 6 2.16 -0.64 16.71
N PRO A 7 3.44 -0.46 17.11
CA PRO A 7 4.56 -0.51 16.18
C PRO A 7 4.57 -1.75 15.29
N ASP A 8 4.29 -2.92 15.87
CA ASP A 8 4.30 -4.21 15.18
C ASP A 8 3.19 -4.34 14.13
N LEU A 9 2.15 -3.49 14.20
CA LEU A 9 1.04 -3.49 13.25
C LEU A 9 1.27 -2.54 12.06
N VAL A 10 2.30 -1.69 12.09
CA VAL A 10 2.50 -0.65 11.06
C VAL A 10 2.68 -1.27 9.68
N GLU A 11 3.51 -2.30 9.56
CA GLU A 11 3.78 -2.95 8.27
C GLU A 11 2.55 -3.72 7.75
N ALA A 12 1.86 -4.45 8.63
CA ALA A 12 0.63 -5.16 8.28
C ALA A 12 -0.47 -4.18 7.79
N CYS A 13 -0.64 -3.05 8.47
CA CYS A 13 -1.57 -2.00 8.04
C CYS A 13 -1.14 -1.37 6.70
N ALA A 14 0.15 -1.25 6.42
CA ALA A 14 0.64 -0.74 5.13
C ALA A 14 0.25 -1.68 3.97
N PHE A 15 0.37 -3.00 4.15
CA PHE A 15 -0.08 -3.97 3.14
C PHE A 15 -1.61 -3.97 2.97
N ALA A 16 -2.38 -3.89 4.06
CA ALA A 16 -3.83 -3.75 3.99
C ALA A 16 -4.24 -2.47 3.24
N TRP A 17 -3.53 -1.37 3.48
CA TRP A 17 -3.73 -0.12 2.76
C TRP A 17 -3.37 -0.24 1.27
N LEU A 18 -2.29 -0.94 0.91
CA LEU A 18 -1.92 -1.19 -0.49
C LEU A 18 -3.00 -2.01 -1.22
N ALA A 19 -3.58 -3.03 -0.58
CA ALA A 19 -4.70 -3.78 -1.15
C ALA A 19 -5.91 -2.87 -1.42
N ARG A 20 -6.26 -1.98 -0.46
CA ARG A 20 -7.31 -0.98 -0.65
C ARG A 20 -6.98 0.00 -1.79
N ALA A 21 -5.73 0.46 -1.89
CA ALA A 21 -5.28 1.36 -2.95
C ALA A 21 -5.40 0.70 -4.33
N PHE A 22 -5.04 -0.59 -4.45
CA PHE A 22 -5.22 -1.38 -5.66
C PHE A 22 -6.70 -1.43 -6.08
N VAL A 23 -7.60 -1.80 -5.15
CA VAL A 23 -9.05 -1.90 -5.41
C VAL A 23 -9.63 -0.55 -5.88
N LEU A 24 -9.19 0.55 -5.26
CA LEU A 24 -9.62 1.91 -5.62
C LEU A 24 -8.85 2.52 -6.81
N ARG A 25 -7.96 1.75 -7.46
CA ARG A 25 -7.09 2.21 -8.56
C ARG A 25 -6.30 3.47 -8.22
N ARG A 26 -5.80 3.58 -6.99
CA ARG A 26 -4.93 4.69 -6.53
C ARG A 26 -3.46 4.27 -6.55
N PRO A 27 -2.52 5.17 -6.87
CA PRO A 27 -1.10 4.87 -6.79
C PRO A 27 -0.68 4.43 -5.38
N GLY A 28 0.11 3.36 -5.30
CA GLY A 28 0.63 2.80 -4.05
C GLY A 28 2.09 3.17 -3.76
N ASN A 29 2.79 3.76 -4.74
CA ASN A 29 4.18 4.19 -4.60
C ASN A 29 4.30 5.72 -4.49
N ILE A 30 5.46 6.16 -4.01
CA ILE A 30 5.96 7.53 -4.18
C ILE A 30 7.17 7.43 -5.13
N ALA A 31 7.06 8.04 -6.30
CA ALA A 31 8.08 7.90 -7.35
C ALA A 31 9.47 8.34 -6.89
N THR A 32 9.56 9.46 -6.16
CA THR A 32 10.83 9.98 -5.62
C THR A 32 11.47 9.08 -4.55
N VAL A 33 10.69 8.23 -3.88
CA VAL A 33 11.20 7.25 -2.90
C VAL A 33 11.67 5.96 -3.60
N THR A 34 10.96 5.55 -4.66
CA THR A 34 11.17 4.26 -5.33
C THR A 34 12.07 4.32 -6.56
N GLY A 35 12.34 5.52 -7.10
CA GLY A 35 13.05 5.69 -8.38
C GLY A 35 12.19 5.34 -9.61
N ALA A 36 10.90 5.05 -9.44
CA ALA A 36 10.00 4.77 -10.54
C ALA A 36 9.81 6.02 -11.43
N ALA A 37 9.59 5.81 -12.73
CA ALA A 37 9.34 6.89 -13.70
C ALA A 37 8.06 7.70 -13.41
N GLY A 38 7.19 7.27 -12.50
CA GLY A 38 6.01 7.99 -12.08
C GLY A 38 5.13 7.19 -11.11
N PRO A 39 3.95 7.71 -10.74
CA PRO A 39 2.99 7.00 -9.89
C PRO A 39 2.48 5.71 -10.55
N ARG A 40 2.34 4.63 -9.78
CA ARG A 40 1.91 3.29 -10.20
C ARG A 40 0.95 2.68 -9.19
N ILE A 41 -0.10 2.03 -9.69
CA ILE A 41 -0.93 1.13 -8.89
C ILE A 41 -0.09 -0.13 -8.64
N LEU A 42 0.02 -0.55 -7.38
CA LEU A 42 0.82 -1.71 -6.98
C LEU A 42 -0.09 -2.88 -6.61
N GLY A 43 0.34 -4.10 -6.93
CA GLY A 43 -0.34 -5.35 -6.59
C GLY A 43 -0.96 -6.07 -7.78
N ALA A 44 -1.56 -7.22 -7.50
CA ALA A 44 -2.32 -8.03 -8.44
C ALA A 44 -3.52 -8.64 -7.70
N LEU A 45 -4.66 -8.81 -8.40
CA LEU A 45 -5.87 -9.40 -7.83
C LEU A 45 -5.90 -10.89 -8.11
N TYR A 46 -5.98 -11.68 -7.04
CA TYR A 46 -6.25 -13.11 -7.08
C TYR A 46 -7.62 -13.33 -6.42
N PRO A 47 -8.69 -13.56 -7.21
CA PRO A 47 -10.03 -13.73 -6.66
C PRO A 47 -10.09 -14.90 -5.68
N ALA A 48 -10.86 -14.73 -4.60
CA ALA A 48 -11.31 -15.86 -3.80
C ALA A 48 -12.12 -16.81 -4.70
N ARG A 49 -11.96 -18.12 -4.49
CA ARG A 49 -12.76 -19.12 -5.20
C ARG A 49 -14.18 -19.14 -4.66
#